data_AF-A0AA35S3I8-F1
#
_entry.id   AF-A0AA35S3I8-F1
#
_cell.length_a   1.000
_cell.length_b   1.000
_cell.length_c   1.000
_cell.angle_alpha   90.00
_cell.angle_beta   90.00
_cell.angle_gamma   90.00
#
_symmetry.space_group_name_H-M   'P 1'
#
loop_
_entity.id
_entity.type
_entity.pdbx_description
1 polymer ?
#
loop_
_entity_poly.entity_id
_entity_poly.type
_entity_poly.pdbx_seq_one_letter_code
_entity_poly.pdbx_strand_id
1 'polypeptide(L)'
;MPSAGSPVGTRYEQQGRESCDRLVAAALATDEDGWTPIGTNKDVFIMKKSPQKGEASSVNCVKGTAIVRAPPDFVYRVLKTRGNVGKFDDMLKEARVIDEISDTTRLVHLLYKAMWPTSARDFTVITTAGRYDVSTLVEAAMSVVDERIPEERGYVRGNVVCGGYVIRALSDQPEMSEVTYVSQAEFKGNIPTFAVNKVTESQPMCVAALRAVAEETYAASRNEPHQTRELEDQRLARFDQTFADSAYLTATSDLSGKRRRKEGKWGGVRNCPEPFSGVE
;
A
#
# COMPACT_ATOMS: atom_id res chain seq x y z
N MET A 1 12.90 -0.26 26.27
CA MET A 1 11.71 -0.19 25.40
C MET A 1 10.99 1.11 25.73
N PRO A 2 10.74 2.02 24.77
CA PRO A 2 9.83 3.13 25.02
C PRO A 2 8.45 2.52 25.28
N SER A 3 7.83 2.82 26.43
CA SER A 3 6.48 2.35 26.72
C SER A 3 5.47 2.98 25.75
N ALA A 4 4.41 2.26 25.43
CA ALA A 4 3.20 2.85 24.87
C ALA A 4 2.84 4.11 25.70
N GLY A 5 2.64 5.25 25.03
CA GLY A 5 2.40 6.56 25.67
C GLY A 5 3.65 7.40 25.97
N SER A 6 4.85 6.99 25.56
CA SER A 6 6.00 7.91 25.52
C SER A 6 5.77 9.03 24.47
N PRO A 7 6.32 10.25 24.64
CA PRO A 7 6.13 11.34 23.67
C PRO A 7 6.55 10.97 22.23
N VAL A 8 7.57 10.13 22.10
CA VAL A 8 8.04 9.59 20.81
C VAL A 8 7.03 8.60 20.23
N GLY A 9 6.49 7.69 21.06
CA GLY A 9 5.43 6.77 20.64
C GLY A 9 4.18 7.51 20.15
N THR A 10 3.72 8.51 20.90
CA THR A 10 2.56 9.33 20.50
C THR A 10 2.79 10.07 19.19
N ARG A 11 4.00 10.59 18.97
CA ARG A 11 4.38 11.21 17.69
C ARG A 11 4.30 10.21 16.53
N TYR A 12 4.87 9.02 16.67
CA TYR A 12 4.85 8.02 15.60
C TYR A 12 3.46 7.49 15.30
N GLU A 13 2.61 7.33 16.31
CA GLU A 13 1.21 7.00 16.07
C GLU A 13 0.47 8.10 15.30
N GLN A 14 0.70 9.37 15.65
CA GLN A 14 0.10 10.50 14.91
C GLN A 14 0.58 10.52 13.46
N GLN A 15 1.89 10.42 13.23
CA GLN A 15 2.45 10.37 11.88
C GLN A 15 1.92 9.14 11.11
N GLY A 16 1.70 8.01 11.80
CA GLY A 16 1.10 6.81 11.23
C GLY A 16 -0.31 7.04 10.71
N ARG A 17 -1.14 7.74 11.50
CA ARG A 17 -2.49 8.17 11.07
C ARG A 17 -2.44 9.08 9.85
N GLU A 18 -1.61 10.12 9.90
CA GLU A 18 -1.42 11.04 8.77
C GLU A 18 -0.96 10.32 7.50
N SER A 19 -0.13 9.28 7.65
CA SER A 19 0.30 8.42 6.55
C SER A 19 -0.85 7.64 5.93
N CYS A 20 -1.73 7.05 6.75
CA CYS A 20 -2.91 6.33 6.28
C CYS A 20 -3.89 7.27 5.56
N ASP A 21 -4.18 8.44 6.13
CA ASP A 21 -5.08 9.44 5.53
C ASP A 21 -4.57 9.88 4.15
N ARG A 22 -3.27 10.18 4.06
CA ARG A 22 -2.61 10.56 2.80
C ARG A 22 -2.65 9.44 1.77
N LEU A 23 -2.41 8.20 2.20
CA LEU A 23 -2.42 7.02 1.35
C LEU A 23 -3.82 6.79 0.76
N VAL A 24 -4.86 6.79 1.60
CA VAL A 24 -6.25 6.58 1.16
C VAL A 24 -6.70 7.71 0.23
N ALA A 25 -6.38 8.97 0.56
CA ALA A 25 -6.69 10.10 -0.30
C ALA A 25 -6.04 9.94 -1.69
N ALA A 26 -4.76 9.56 -1.76
CA ALA A 26 -4.07 9.34 -3.03
C ALA A 26 -4.65 8.14 -3.81
N ALA A 27 -4.94 7.03 -3.12
CA ALA A 27 -5.50 5.83 -3.74
C ALA A 27 -6.86 6.09 -4.37
N LEU A 28 -7.73 6.86 -3.70
CA LEU A 28 -9.08 7.18 -4.17
C LEU A 28 -9.16 8.36 -5.15
N ALA A 29 -8.09 9.14 -5.27
CA ALA A 29 -8.07 10.33 -6.11
C ALA A 29 -8.32 10.04 -7.59
N THR A 30 -8.94 10.95 -8.32
CA THR A 30 -9.21 10.80 -9.76
C THR A 30 -8.49 11.88 -10.57
N ASP A 31 -8.82 11.97 -11.85
CA ASP A 31 -8.44 13.07 -12.72
C ASP A 31 -8.95 14.44 -12.23
N GLU A 32 -10.11 14.46 -11.58
CA GLU A 32 -10.65 15.66 -10.90
C GLU A 32 -9.72 16.17 -9.78
N ASP A 33 -8.91 15.29 -9.17
CA ASP A 33 -7.93 15.63 -8.13
C ASP A 33 -6.53 15.97 -8.69
N GLY A 34 -6.42 16.11 -10.02
CA GLY A 34 -5.20 16.42 -10.75
C GLY A 34 -4.29 15.22 -11.01
N TRP A 35 -4.81 13.99 -10.96
CA TRP A 35 -4.08 12.81 -11.40
C TRP A 35 -4.25 12.60 -12.89
N THR A 36 -3.23 12.03 -13.53
CA THR A 36 -3.22 11.79 -14.97
C THR A 36 -2.96 10.32 -15.26
N PRO A 37 -3.71 9.69 -16.18
CA PRO A 37 -3.44 8.32 -16.58
C PRO A 37 -2.13 8.24 -17.35
N ILE A 38 -1.29 7.27 -17.01
CA ILE A 38 -0.05 7.00 -17.75
C ILE A 38 -0.15 5.71 -18.57
N GLY A 39 -1.11 4.83 -18.26
CA GLY A 39 -1.42 3.65 -19.06
C GLY A 39 -1.86 2.46 -18.22
N THR A 40 -1.96 1.31 -18.89
CA THR A 40 -2.25 0.01 -18.26
C THR A 40 -1.14 -0.98 -18.62
N ASN A 41 -0.64 -1.73 -17.64
CA ASN A 41 0.36 -2.76 -17.85
C ASN A 41 0.06 -3.97 -16.95
N LYS A 42 0.04 -5.18 -17.50
CA LYS A 42 -0.37 -6.42 -16.80
C LYS A 42 -1.66 -6.22 -15.97
N ASP A 43 -2.67 -5.58 -16.55
CA ASP A 43 -3.95 -5.26 -15.90
C ASP A 43 -3.82 -4.42 -14.61
N VAL A 44 -2.74 -3.63 -14.50
CA VAL A 44 -2.59 -2.57 -13.51
C VAL A 44 -2.83 -1.25 -14.22
N PHE A 45 -3.87 -0.52 -13.82
CA PHE A 45 -4.13 0.84 -14.28
C PHE A 45 -3.26 1.81 -13.49
N ILE A 46 -2.45 2.61 -14.19
CA ILE A 46 -1.44 3.46 -13.56
C ILE A 46 -1.78 4.94 -13.77
N MET A 47 -1.75 5.68 -12.67
CA MET A 47 -2.01 7.11 -12.60
C MET A 47 -0.83 7.82 -11.94
N LYS A 48 -0.57 9.06 -12.34
CA LYS A 48 0.49 9.92 -11.81
C LYS A 48 -0.02 11.31 -11.48
N LYS A 49 0.42 11.87 -10.36
CA LYS A 49 0.30 13.28 -10.01
C LYS A 49 1.69 13.92 -9.97
N SER A 50 1.87 14.94 -10.80
CA SER A 50 3.08 15.77 -10.80
C SER A 50 3.04 16.77 -9.63
N PRO A 51 4.18 17.11 -9.03
CA PRO A 51 4.24 18.10 -7.96
C PRO A 51 3.78 19.48 -8.47
N GLN A 52 3.01 20.20 -7.66
CA GLN A 52 2.60 21.57 -7.95
C GLN A 52 3.60 22.59 -7.40
N LYS A 53 3.63 23.80 -7.99
CA LYS A 53 4.51 24.88 -7.53
C LYS A 53 4.15 25.27 -6.08
N GLY A 54 5.11 25.14 -5.17
CA GLY A 54 4.94 25.46 -3.75
C GLY A 54 4.58 24.26 -2.86
N GLU A 55 4.40 23.07 -3.43
CA GLU A 55 4.29 21.85 -2.63
C GLU A 55 5.64 21.48 -1.98
N ALA A 56 5.58 20.85 -0.81
CA ALA A 56 6.76 20.44 -0.05
C ALA A 56 7.58 19.36 -0.76
N SER A 57 6.91 18.47 -1.51
CA SER A 57 7.56 17.41 -2.29
C SER A 57 7.78 17.87 -3.73
N SER A 58 8.99 17.63 -4.23
CA SER A 58 9.37 17.91 -5.63
C SER A 58 9.31 16.68 -6.54
N VAL A 59 8.81 15.55 -6.03
CA VAL A 59 8.71 14.29 -6.78
C VAL A 59 7.27 13.92 -7.13
N ASN A 60 7.13 13.19 -8.23
CA ASN A 60 5.86 12.63 -8.67
C ASN A 60 5.30 11.66 -7.62
N CYS A 61 3.98 11.66 -7.49
CA CYS A 61 3.25 10.60 -6.81
C CYS A 61 2.63 9.69 -7.86
N VAL A 62 2.81 8.39 -7.72
CA VAL A 62 2.22 7.38 -8.62
C VAL A 62 1.37 6.40 -7.87
N LYS A 63 0.39 5.85 -8.58
CA LYS A 63 -0.39 4.72 -8.09
C LYS A 63 -0.71 3.74 -9.19
N GLY A 64 -0.85 2.48 -8.81
CA GLY A 64 -1.28 1.39 -9.67
C GLY A 64 -2.44 0.68 -9.01
N THR A 65 -3.51 0.46 -9.76
CA THR A 65 -4.72 -0.21 -9.28
C THR A 65 -4.97 -1.46 -10.10
N ALA A 66 -5.24 -2.59 -9.44
CA ALA A 66 -5.66 -3.83 -10.07
C ALA A 66 -6.82 -4.48 -9.33
N ILE A 67 -7.60 -5.27 -10.06
CA ILE A 67 -8.55 -6.19 -9.46
C ILE A 67 -7.83 -7.49 -9.13
N VAL A 68 -8.07 -8.00 -7.93
CA VAL A 68 -7.52 -9.26 -7.42
C VAL A 68 -8.68 -10.20 -7.11
N ARG A 69 -8.65 -11.41 -7.66
CA ARG A 69 -9.68 -12.45 -7.48
C ARG A 69 -9.55 -13.17 -6.13
N ALA A 70 -9.49 -12.40 -5.06
CA ALA A 70 -9.51 -12.87 -3.68
C ALA A 70 -10.15 -11.80 -2.77
N PRO A 71 -10.80 -12.19 -1.66
CA PRO A 71 -11.42 -11.25 -0.72
C PRO A 71 -10.40 -10.31 -0.06
N PRO A 72 -10.78 -9.08 0.33
CA PRO A 72 -9.86 -8.09 0.90
C PRO A 72 -9.01 -8.59 2.06
N ASP A 73 -9.62 -9.28 3.02
CA ASP A 73 -8.92 -9.80 4.19
C ASP A 73 -7.89 -10.89 3.81
N PHE A 74 -8.17 -11.66 2.76
CA PHE A 74 -7.23 -12.66 2.25
C PHE A 74 -6.03 -11.99 1.56
N VAL A 75 -6.29 -10.99 0.70
CA VAL A 75 -5.20 -10.22 0.05
C VAL A 75 -4.34 -9.53 1.11
N TYR A 76 -4.96 -8.92 2.12
CA TYR A 76 -4.26 -8.29 3.23
C TYR A 76 -3.42 -9.30 4.01
N ARG A 77 -3.92 -10.52 4.26
CA ARG A 77 -3.15 -11.60 4.88
C ARG A 77 -1.91 -11.96 4.05
N VAL A 78 -2.06 -12.11 2.74
CA VAL A 78 -0.95 -12.41 1.83
C VAL A 78 0.12 -11.31 1.89
N LEU A 79 -0.30 -10.04 1.93
CA LEU A 79 0.57 -8.88 2.07
C LEU A 79 1.36 -8.91 3.40
N LYS A 80 0.70 -9.22 4.53
CA LYS A 80 1.33 -9.25 5.87
C LYS A 80 2.15 -10.51 6.16
N THR A 81 2.03 -11.55 5.34
CA THR A 81 2.69 -12.84 5.58
C THR A 81 4.20 -12.69 5.44
N ARG A 82 4.94 -13.06 6.50
CA ARG A 82 6.41 -13.02 6.50
C ARG A 82 6.97 -13.85 5.33
N GLY A 83 7.95 -13.30 4.64
CA GLY A 83 8.58 -13.94 3.48
C GLY A 83 7.86 -13.70 2.15
N ASN A 84 6.63 -13.19 2.14
CA ASN A 84 5.96 -12.86 0.88
C ASN A 84 6.43 -11.53 0.29
N VAL A 85 6.94 -10.59 1.09
CA VAL A 85 7.34 -9.26 0.60
C VAL A 85 8.33 -9.34 -0.57
N GLY A 86 9.30 -10.25 -0.53
CA GLY A 86 10.26 -10.44 -1.63
C GLY A 86 9.64 -11.01 -2.92
N LYS A 87 8.42 -11.53 -2.88
CA LYS A 87 7.69 -12.01 -4.07
C LYS A 87 7.05 -10.87 -4.86
N PHE A 88 6.78 -9.74 -4.21
CA PHE A 88 6.12 -8.58 -4.84
C PHE A 88 6.89 -7.26 -4.72
N ASP A 89 7.96 -7.21 -3.94
CA ASP A 89 8.95 -6.12 -3.92
C ASP A 89 10.36 -6.72 -4.05
N ASP A 90 10.79 -6.97 -5.29
CA ASP A 90 12.14 -7.48 -5.59
C ASP A 90 13.24 -6.46 -5.28
N MET A 91 12.90 -5.17 -5.17
CA MET A 91 13.88 -4.14 -4.88
C MET A 91 14.22 -4.06 -3.39
N LEU A 92 13.32 -4.51 -2.52
CA LEU A 92 13.57 -4.64 -1.09
C LEU A 92 14.61 -5.75 -0.84
N LYS A 93 15.75 -5.36 -0.28
CA LYS A 93 16.80 -6.28 0.17
C LYS A 93 16.53 -6.77 1.59
N GLU A 94 16.12 -5.87 2.48
CA GLU A 94 15.94 -6.18 3.89
C GLU A 94 14.96 -5.20 4.54
N ALA A 95 14.12 -5.69 5.45
CA ALA A 95 13.27 -4.87 6.32
C ALA A 95 13.52 -5.28 7.78
N ARG A 96 14.07 -4.35 8.58
CA ARG A 96 14.37 -4.56 10.00
C ARG A 96 13.36 -3.80 10.84
N VAL A 97 12.55 -4.52 11.61
CA VAL A 97 11.68 -3.89 12.63
C VAL A 97 12.56 -3.49 13.80
N ILE A 98 12.63 -2.18 14.06
CA ILE A 98 13.46 -1.60 15.12
C ILE A 98 12.65 -1.43 16.40
N ASP A 99 11.37 -1.11 16.27
CA ASP A 99 10.47 -0.95 17.41
C ASP A 99 9.02 -1.27 17.03
N GLU A 100 8.29 -1.84 17.97
CA GLU A 100 6.83 -2.04 17.88
C GLU A 100 6.18 -0.93 18.70
N ILE A 101 5.74 0.13 18.02
CA ILE A 101 5.19 1.33 18.68
C ILE A 101 3.80 1.02 19.26
N SER A 102 3.02 0.25 18.51
CA SER A 102 1.72 -0.28 18.89
C SER A 102 1.41 -1.54 18.06
N ASP A 103 0.23 -2.12 18.28
CA ASP A 103 -0.23 -3.29 17.51
C ASP A 103 -0.30 -3.02 15.99
N THR A 104 -0.44 -1.74 15.61
CA THR A 104 -0.69 -1.30 14.24
C THR A 104 0.49 -0.56 13.63
N THR A 105 1.37 0.01 14.46
CA THR A 105 2.45 0.91 14.03
C THR A 105 3.81 0.37 14.45
N ARG A 106 4.74 0.30 13.50
CA ARG A 106 6.12 -0.16 13.71
C ARG A 106 7.12 0.84 13.16
N LEU A 107 8.25 0.98 13.83
CA LEU A 107 9.43 1.65 13.29
C LEU A 107 10.27 0.64 12.53
N VAL A 108 10.56 0.91 11.26
CA VAL A 108 11.21 -0.03 10.34
C VAL A 108 12.36 0.65 9.59
N HIS A 109 13.50 -0.04 9.50
CA HIS A 109 14.60 0.30 8.62
C HIS A 109 14.54 -0.57 7.36
N LEU A 110 14.36 0.05 6.21
CA LEU A 110 14.27 -0.62 4.91
C LEU A 110 15.56 -0.41 4.11
N LEU A 111 16.11 -1.49 3.56
CA LEU A 111 17.25 -1.46 2.66
C LEU A 111 16.81 -1.90 1.26
N TYR A 112 17.04 -1.06 0.27
CA TYR A 112 16.71 -1.31 -1.13
C TYR A 112 17.97 -1.51 -1.98
N LYS A 113 17.90 -2.43 -2.94
CA LYS A 113 18.98 -2.71 -3.91
C LYS A 113 19.27 -1.46 -4.76
N ALA A 114 20.50 -1.36 -5.27
CA ALA A 114 20.86 -0.34 -6.23
C ALA A 114 20.18 -0.60 -7.58
N MET A 115 19.65 0.45 -8.22
CA MET A 115 19.18 0.39 -9.62
C MET A 115 20.11 1.23 -10.47
N TRP A 116 20.88 0.61 -11.38
CA TRP A 116 21.80 1.36 -12.25
C TRP A 116 21.08 2.51 -12.97
N PRO A 117 21.61 3.76 -13.00
CA PRO A 117 22.94 4.19 -12.54
C PRO A 117 22.97 4.76 -11.11
N THR A 118 22.06 4.34 -10.23
CA THR A 118 21.82 4.93 -8.92
C THR A 118 22.23 4.02 -7.76
N SER A 119 22.69 4.59 -6.64
CA SER A 119 23.15 3.86 -5.45
C SER A 119 22.05 3.07 -4.73
N ALA A 120 22.40 2.19 -3.81
CA ALA A 120 21.42 1.56 -2.91
C ALA A 120 20.76 2.61 -1.99
N ARG A 121 19.49 2.41 -1.59
CA ARG A 121 18.76 3.35 -0.72
C ARG A 121 18.42 2.70 0.61
N ASP A 122 18.56 3.45 1.69
CA ASP A 122 17.95 3.09 2.95
C ASP A 122 16.83 4.07 3.29
N PHE A 123 15.83 3.58 4.03
CA PHE A 123 14.72 4.40 4.51
C PHE A 123 14.47 4.07 5.97
N THR A 124 14.30 5.12 6.77
CA THR A 124 13.72 5.01 8.11
C THR A 124 12.26 5.37 7.99
N VAL A 125 11.36 4.43 8.25
CA VAL A 125 9.92 4.62 8.10
C VAL A 125 9.18 4.18 9.34
N ILE A 126 8.03 4.79 9.57
CA ILE A 126 6.96 4.12 10.29
C ILE A 126 6.08 3.39 9.28
N THR A 127 5.67 2.19 9.64
CA THR A 127 4.63 1.45 8.90
C THR A 127 3.42 1.32 9.79
N THR A 128 2.26 1.78 9.32
CA THR A 128 0.97 1.66 10.01
C THR A 128 0.03 0.84 9.15
N ALA A 129 -0.53 -0.23 9.69
CA ALA A 129 -1.36 -1.15 8.92
C ALA A 129 -2.58 -1.64 9.71
N GLY A 130 -3.69 -1.81 8.98
CA GLY A 130 -4.92 -2.41 9.47
C GLY A 130 -6.16 -1.84 8.79
N ARG A 131 -7.29 -1.83 9.48
CA ARG A 131 -8.59 -1.44 8.92
C ARG A 131 -8.83 0.06 9.06
N TYR A 132 -8.68 0.81 7.98
CA TYR A 132 -8.88 2.27 7.98
C TYR A 132 -10.34 2.66 8.21
N ASP A 133 -11.27 1.95 7.57
CA ASP A 133 -12.71 2.07 7.77
C ASP A 133 -13.39 0.71 7.53
N VAL A 134 -14.72 0.65 7.64
CA VAL A 134 -15.53 -0.58 7.48
C VAL A 134 -15.18 -1.36 6.20
N SER A 135 -14.82 -0.67 5.12
CA SER A 135 -14.61 -1.21 3.77
C SER A 135 -13.16 -1.18 3.29
N THR A 136 -12.24 -0.57 4.05
CA THR A 136 -10.89 -0.23 3.57
C THR A 136 -9.82 -0.78 4.51
N LEU A 137 -8.95 -1.63 3.98
CA LEU A 137 -7.72 -2.08 4.63
C LEU A 137 -6.52 -1.31 4.07
N VAL A 138 -5.55 -0.99 4.92
CA VAL A 138 -4.37 -0.21 4.56
C VAL A 138 -3.08 -0.82 5.13
N GLU A 139 -1.99 -0.62 4.41
CA GLU A 139 -0.63 -0.71 4.93
C GLU A 139 0.13 0.49 4.40
N ALA A 140 0.27 1.51 5.24
CA ALA A 140 0.91 2.79 4.92
C ALA A 140 2.32 2.85 5.48
N ALA A 141 3.20 3.53 4.76
CA ALA A 141 4.55 3.84 5.16
C ALA A 141 4.88 5.31 4.87
N MET A 142 5.54 5.94 5.83
CA MET A 142 6.17 7.25 5.62
C MET A 142 7.48 7.36 6.37
N SER A 143 8.38 8.18 5.85
CA SER A 143 9.68 8.39 6.46
C SER A 143 9.61 9.23 7.73
N VAL A 144 10.41 8.82 8.71
CA VAL A 144 10.60 9.55 9.97
C VAL A 144 12.09 9.70 10.26
N VAL A 145 12.43 10.63 11.14
CA VAL A 145 13.78 10.76 11.69
C VAL A 145 13.80 10.07 13.05
N ASP A 146 14.73 9.14 13.24
CA ASP A 146 14.98 8.44 14.50
C ASP A 146 16.49 8.20 14.65
N GLU A 147 17.07 8.63 15.77
CA GLU A 147 18.51 8.54 16.06
C GLU A 147 19.01 7.10 16.19
N ARG A 148 18.11 6.14 16.47
CA ARG A 148 18.44 4.71 16.53
C ARG A 148 18.74 4.13 15.15
N ILE A 149 18.41 4.85 14.08
CA ILE A 149 18.57 4.42 12.69
C ILE A 149 19.37 5.49 11.91
N PRO A 150 20.69 5.61 12.20
CA PRO A 150 21.56 6.51 11.44
C PRO A 150 21.65 6.07 9.97
N GLU A 151 22.18 6.95 9.11
CA GLU A 151 22.37 6.63 7.68
C GLU A 151 23.25 5.38 7.51
N GLU A 152 22.75 4.39 6.77
CA GLU A 152 23.46 3.13 6.55
C GLU A 152 24.63 3.33 5.58
N ARG A 153 25.81 2.82 5.95
CA ARG A 153 27.02 2.99 5.13
C ARG A 153 26.84 2.31 3.76
N GLY A 154 27.11 3.05 2.68
CA GLY A 154 26.97 2.55 1.31
C GLY A 154 25.55 2.70 0.74
N TYR A 155 24.64 3.32 1.50
CA TYR A 155 23.29 3.65 1.07
C TYR A 155 23.11 5.17 1.05
N VAL A 156 22.20 5.64 0.20
CA VAL A 156 21.70 7.02 0.20
C VAL A 156 20.37 7.04 0.93
N ARG A 157 20.23 7.88 1.96
CA ARG A 157 18.98 8.02 2.72
C ARG A 157 17.88 8.64 1.86
N GLY A 158 16.91 7.81 1.48
CA GLY A 158 15.70 8.28 0.81
C GLY A 158 14.67 8.81 1.81
N ASN A 159 13.61 9.43 1.29
CA ASN A 159 12.47 9.92 2.06
C ASN A 159 11.17 9.46 1.40
N VAL A 160 10.37 8.65 2.10
CA VAL A 160 9.03 8.24 1.67
C VAL A 160 8.04 9.28 2.16
N VAL A 161 7.45 10.05 1.23
CA VAL A 161 6.41 11.03 1.55
C VAL A 161 5.07 10.32 1.76
N CYS A 162 4.79 9.31 0.94
CA CYS A 162 3.63 8.43 1.04
C CYS A 162 3.96 7.14 0.31
N GLY A 163 3.71 5.99 0.92
CA GLY A 163 3.84 4.70 0.27
C GLY A 163 2.91 3.69 0.89
N GLY A 164 2.41 2.72 0.12
CA GLY A 164 1.63 1.65 0.72
C GLY A 164 0.52 1.07 -0.14
N TYR A 165 -0.24 0.18 0.46
CA TYR A 165 -1.37 -0.53 -0.16
C TYR A 165 -2.69 -0.08 0.45
N VAL A 166 -3.69 0.08 -0.41
CA VAL A 166 -5.12 0.23 -0.06
C VAL A 166 -5.86 -0.93 -0.71
N ILE A 167 -6.61 -1.68 0.08
CA ILE A 167 -7.36 -2.86 -0.35
C ILE A 167 -8.82 -2.65 0.02
N ARG A 168 -9.71 -2.76 -0.97
CA ARG A 168 -11.15 -2.54 -0.82
C ARG A 168 -11.92 -3.64 -1.52
N ALA A 169 -13.07 -4.02 -0.98
CA ALA A 169 -14.00 -4.89 -1.70
C ALA A 169 -14.52 -4.18 -2.96
N LEU A 170 -14.73 -4.93 -4.04
CA LEU A 170 -15.54 -4.43 -5.14
C LEU A 170 -17.01 -4.37 -4.72
N SER A 171 -17.67 -3.24 -4.98
CA SER A 171 -19.07 -3.01 -4.58
C SER A 171 -20.02 -4.13 -5.03
N ASP A 172 -19.74 -4.73 -6.19
CA ASP A 172 -20.62 -5.66 -6.88
C ASP A 172 -20.19 -7.13 -6.66
N GLN A 173 -18.94 -7.33 -6.24
CA GLN A 173 -18.26 -8.63 -6.15
C GLN A 173 -17.36 -8.63 -4.90
N PRO A 174 -17.94 -8.72 -3.68
CA PRO A 174 -17.22 -8.57 -2.41
C PRO A 174 -16.16 -9.67 -2.17
N GLU A 175 -16.23 -10.77 -2.90
CA GLU A 175 -15.22 -11.82 -2.95
C GLU A 175 -13.95 -11.45 -3.73
N MET A 176 -13.94 -10.26 -4.36
CA MET A 176 -12.81 -9.71 -5.08
C MET A 176 -12.40 -8.35 -4.51
N SER A 177 -11.12 -8.02 -4.71
CA SER A 177 -10.52 -6.81 -4.17
C SER A 177 -10.12 -5.84 -5.27
N GLU A 178 -10.39 -4.56 -5.09
CA GLU A 178 -9.65 -3.48 -5.71
C GLU A 178 -8.43 -3.16 -4.86
N VAL A 179 -7.23 -3.37 -5.41
CA VAL A 179 -5.96 -3.14 -4.71
C VAL A 179 -5.22 -2.01 -5.40
N THR A 180 -4.91 -0.96 -4.64
CA THR A 180 -4.12 0.18 -5.10
C THR A 180 -2.83 0.28 -4.31
N TYR A 181 -1.70 0.31 -5.00
CA TYR A 181 -0.43 0.72 -4.40
C TYR A 181 -0.13 2.17 -4.76
N VAL A 182 0.30 2.96 -3.79
CA VAL A 182 0.75 4.34 -3.99
C VAL A 182 2.22 4.44 -3.62
N SER A 183 2.98 5.25 -4.36
CA SER A 183 4.35 5.60 -4.04
C SER A 183 4.66 7.05 -4.38
N GLN A 184 5.20 7.75 -3.40
CA GLN A 184 5.81 9.07 -3.52
C GLN A 184 7.08 9.06 -2.67
N ALA A 185 8.22 8.87 -3.34
CA ALA A 185 9.52 8.72 -2.69
C ALA A 185 10.56 9.67 -3.31
N GLU A 186 11.24 10.40 -2.43
CA GLU A 186 12.39 11.23 -2.74
C GLU A 186 13.65 10.40 -2.54
N PHE A 187 14.24 9.92 -3.64
CA PHE A 187 15.41 9.05 -3.59
C PHE A 187 16.73 9.77 -3.26
N LYS A 188 16.68 11.11 -3.20
CA LYS A 188 17.79 12.07 -3.01
C LYS A 188 18.98 11.84 -3.97
N GLY A 189 19.90 12.80 -3.99
CA GLY A 189 21.08 12.80 -4.87
C GLY A 189 20.77 13.17 -6.32
N ASN A 190 21.80 13.14 -7.17
CA ASN A 190 21.72 13.52 -8.58
C ASN A 190 21.28 12.32 -9.42
N ILE A 191 19.97 12.12 -9.52
CA ILE A 191 19.38 11.02 -10.30
C ILE A 191 18.98 11.55 -11.68
N PRO A 192 19.46 10.95 -12.78
CA PRO A 192 19.02 11.32 -14.11
C PRO A 192 17.49 11.18 -14.27
N THR A 193 16.85 12.11 -14.97
CA THR A 193 15.39 12.12 -15.15
C THR A 193 14.85 10.79 -15.71
N PHE A 194 15.57 10.17 -16.65
CA PHE A 194 15.16 8.87 -17.21
C PHE A 194 15.11 7.75 -16.15
N ALA A 195 16.00 7.78 -15.16
CA ALA A 195 16.02 6.80 -14.08
C ALA A 195 14.85 7.05 -13.11
N VAL A 196 14.54 8.32 -12.80
CA VAL A 196 13.35 8.68 -12.02
C VAL A 196 12.08 8.18 -12.72
N ASN A 197 11.94 8.44 -14.03
CA ASN A 197 10.77 8.01 -14.80
C ASN A 197 10.61 6.49 -14.80
N LYS A 198 11.70 5.75 -15.00
CA LYS A 198 11.67 4.28 -14.97
C LYS A 198 11.18 3.74 -13.62
N VAL A 199 11.68 4.29 -12.51
CA VAL A 199 11.24 3.90 -11.16
C VAL A 199 9.78 4.25 -10.93
N THR A 200 9.38 5.45 -11.36
CA THR A 200 7.99 5.96 -11.30
C THR A 200 7.02 5.02 -12.03
N GLU A 201 7.41 4.47 -13.18
CA GLU A 201 6.59 3.52 -13.96
C GLU A 201 6.62 2.10 -13.40
N SER A 202 7.74 1.66 -12.81
CA SER A 202 7.90 0.28 -12.34
C SER A 202 7.35 0.04 -10.94
N GLN A 203 7.38 1.03 -10.05
CA GLN A 203 6.96 0.87 -8.65
C GLN A 203 5.52 0.36 -8.50
N PRO A 204 4.53 0.90 -9.22
CA PRO A 204 3.15 0.41 -9.12
C PRO A 204 2.94 -1.04 -9.55
N MET A 205 3.92 -1.65 -10.24
CA MET A 205 3.84 -3.03 -10.71
C MET A 205 3.98 -4.08 -9.59
N CYS A 206 4.35 -3.67 -8.38
CA CYS A 206 4.27 -4.55 -7.21
C CYS A 206 2.84 -5.08 -6.99
N VAL A 207 1.81 -4.35 -7.44
CA VAL A 207 0.41 -4.79 -7.40
C VAL A 207 0.17 -5.99 -8.30
N ALA A 208 0.77 -6.02 -9.50
CA ALA A 208 0.65 -7.19 -10.38
C ALA A 208 1.27 -8.44 -9.75
N ALA A 209 2.42 -8.29 -9.08
CA ALA A 209 3.07 -9.38 -8.39
C ALA A 209 2.28 -9.83 -7.15
N LEU A 210 1.77 -8.90 -6.35
CA LEU A 210 0.88 -9.21 -5.23
C LEU A 210 -0.38 -9.92 -5.70
N ARG A 211 -1.01 -9.46 -6.79
CA ARG A 211 -2.17 -10.12 -7.41
C ARG A 211 -1.87 -11.58 -7.73
N ALA A 212 -0.76 -11.83 -8.44
CA ALA A 212 -0.37 -13.19 -8.83
C ALA A 212 -0.24 -14.11 -7.61
N VAL A 213 0.51 -13.65 -6.58
CA VAL A 213 0.68 -14.43 -5.33
C VAL A 213 -0.65 -14.63 -4.61
N ALA A 214 -1.49 -13.59 -4.52
CA ALA A 214 -2.75 -13.66 -3.80
C ALA A 214 -3.75 -14.61 -4.48
N GLU A 215 -3.89 -14.52 -5.80
CA GLU A 215 -4.80 -15.39 -6.56
C GLU A 215 -4.34 -16.85 -6.55
N GLU A 216 -3.04 -17.11 -6.71
CA GLU A 216 -2.48 -18.46 -6.61
C GLU A 216 -2.71 -19.05 -5.21
N THR A 217 -2.39 -18.29 -4.16
CA THR A 217 -2.57 -18.73 -2.77
C THR A 217 -4.06 -18.94 -2.44
N TYR A 218 -4.95 -18.08 -2.97
CA TYR A 218 -6.39 -18.20 -2.74
C TYR A 218 -6.98 -19.41 -3.48
N ALA A 219 -6.59 -19.65 -4.73
CA ALA A 219 -7.01 -20.83 -5.46
C ALA A 219 -6.55 -22.12 -4.77
N ALA A 220 -5.32 -22.15 -4.25
CA ALA A 220 -4.79 -23.28 -3.48
C ALA A 220 -5.56 -23.50 -2.17
N SER A 221 -5.84 -22.44 -1.40
CA SER A 221 -6.55 -22.55 -0.12
C SER A 221 -7.98 -23.07 -0.29
N ARG A 222 -8.63 -22.77 -1.43
CA ARG A 222 -9.96 -23.31 -1.77
C ARG A 222 -9.99 -24.83 -2.03
N ASN A 223 -8.83 -25.48 -2.09
CA ASN A 223 -8.71 -26.94 -2.16
C ASN A 223 -8.33 -27.57 -0.81
N GLU A 224 -8.05 -26.80 0.25
CA GLU A 224 -7.67 -27.33 1.57
C GLU A 224 -8.87 -27.76 2.44
N PRO A 225 -8.70 -28.70 3.39
CA PRO A 225 -9.76 -29.13 4.31
C PRO A 225 -10.29 -27.99 5.21
N HIS A 226 -11.60 -28.04 5.52
CA HIS A 226 -12.35 -26.99 6.25
C HIS A 226 -11.71 -26.54 7.57
N GLN A 227 -11.13 -27.46 8.37
CA GLN A 227 -10.55 -27.15 9.68
C GLN A 227 -9.36 -26.18 9.63
N THR A 228 -8.55 -26.25 8.58
CA THR A 228 -7.39 -25.35 8.41
C THR A 228 -7.86 -23.92 8.13
N ARG A 229 -8.89 -23.76 7.30
CA ARG A 229 -9.47 -22.44 6.97
C ARG A 229 -10.06 -21.75 8.21
N GLU A 230 -10.77 -22.51 9.02
CA GLU A 230 -11.47 -21.99 10.21
C GLU A 230 -10.49 -21.46 11.27
N LEU A 231 -9.36 -22.15 11.49
CA LEU A 231 -8.29 -21.69 12.40
C LEU A 231 -7.62 -20.40 11.90
N GLU A 232 -7.43 -20.28 10.59
CA GLU A 232 -6.84 -19.07 10.02
C GLU A 232 -7.80 -17.87 10.04
N ASP A 233 -9.08 -18.09 9.80
CA ASP A 233 -10.10 -17.05 9.88
C ASP A 233 -10.29 -16.57 11.32
N GLN A 234 -10.22 -17.47 12.31
CA GLN A 234 -10.18 -17.11 13.73
C GLN A 234 -8.94 -16.30 14.11
N ARG A 235 -7.78 -16.55 13.48
CA ARG A 235 -6.55 -15.78 13.70
C ARG A 235 -6.66 -14.37 13.11
N LEU A 236 -7.27 -14.22 11.94
CA LEU A 236 -7.56 -12.91 11.34
C LEU A 236 -8.56 -12.11 12.16
N ALA A 237 -9.67 -12.73 12.59
CA ALA A 237 -10.69 -12.07 13.39
C ALA A 237 -10.11 -11.50 14.69
N ARG A 238 -9.16 -12.20 15.31
CA ARG A 238 -8.42 -11.71 16.49
C ARG A 238 -7.56 -10.48 16.19
N PHE A 239 -6.93 -10.42 15.02
CA PHE A 239 -6.16 -9.26 14.58
C PHE A 239 -7.07 -8.05 14.28
N ASP A 240 -8.19 -8.27 13.61
CA ASP A 240 -9.21 -7.25 13.35
C ASP A 240 -9.81 -6.68 14.64
N GLN A 241 -10.06 -7.54 15.63
CA GLN A 241 -10.58 -7.11 16.93
C GLN A 241 -9.57 -6.24 17.70
N THR A 242 -8.28 -6.58 17.62
CA THR A 242 -7.20 -5.76 18.19
C THR A 242 -7.13 -4.37 17.54
N PHE A 243 -7.45 -4.28 16.23
CA PHE A 243 -7.50 -3.00 15.52
C PHE A 243 -8.76 -2.19 15.84
N ALA A 244 -9.92 -2.85 15.96
CA ALA A 244 -11.20 -2.23 16.29
C ALA A 244 -11.23 -1.64 17.71
N ASP A 245 -10.51 -2.28 18.64
CA ASP A 245 -10.29 -1.79 19.99
C ASP A 245 -9.19 -0.70 20.05
N SER A 246 -8.44 -0.49 18.95
CA SER A 246 -7.50 0.62 18.81
C SER A 246 -8.26 1.91 18.42
N ALA A 247 -7.76 3.06 18.87
CA ALA A 247 -8.42 4.37 18.79
C ALA A 247 -8.77 4.90 17.37
N TYR A 248 -8.57 4.11 16.32
CA TYR A 248 -8.81 4.50 14.93
C TYR A 248 -10.31 4.49 14.55
N LEU A 249 -11.05 3.43 14.89
CA LEU A 249 -12.48 3.34 14.52
C LEU A 249 -13.35 4.37 15.26
N THR A 250 -13.00 4.71 16.50
CA THR A 250 -13.72 5.69 17.31
C THR A 250 -13.58 7.12 16.78
N ALA A 251 -12.50 7.44 16.06
CA ALA A 251 -12.27 8.77 15.48
C ALA A 251 -12.96 8.97 14.11
N THR A 252 -13.14 7.90 13.33
CA THR A 252 -13.72 7.99 11.98
C THR A 252 -15.25 8.07 11.95
N SER A 253 -15.94 7.69 13.03
CA SER A 253 -17.40 7.83 13.12
C SER A 253 -17.85 9.30 13.02
N ASP A 254 -17.03 10.25 13.49
CA ASP A 254 -17.32 11.69 13.43
C ASP A 254 -17.10 12.32 12.03
N LEU A 255 -16.31 11.69 11.15
CA LEU A 255 -16.01 12.22 9.82
C LEU A 255 -16.93 11.67 8.71
N SER A 256 -17.63 10.56 8.98
CA SER A 256 -18.53 9.89 8.01
C SER A 256 -19.82 10.67 7.69
N GLY A 257 -20.13 11.74 8.44
CA GLY A 257 -21.38 12.50 8.30
C GLY A 257 -21.49 13.40 7.05
N LYS A 258 -20.44 13.54 6.23
CA LYS A 258 -20.44 14.50 5.10
C LYS A 258 -19.73 13.99 3.85
N ARG A 259 -20.24 12.95 3.19
CA ARG A 259 -20.06 12.75 1.74
C ARG A 259 -21.12 11.77 1.21
N ARG A 260 -22.28 12.30 0.81
CA ARG A 260 -23.19 11.56 -0.09
C ARG A 260 -22.50 11.47 -1.45
N ARG A 261 -22.10 10.26 -1.86
CA ARG A 261 -21.69 9.96 -3.24
C ARG A 261 -22.90 10.18 -4.15
N LYS A 262 -22.77 11.04 -5.17
CA LYS A 262 -23.65 10.98 -6.35
C LYS A 262 -23.14 9.84 -7.22
N GLU A 263 -24.03 8.91 -7.57
CA GLU A 263 -23.78 7.87 -8.56
C GLU A 263 -23.46 8.52 -9.91
N GLY A 264 -22.20 8.47 -10.31
CA GLY A 264 -21.76 8.83 -11.65
C GLY A 264 -21.96 7.65 -12.58
N LYS A 265 -22.89 7.79 -13.54
CA LYS A 265 -23.02 6.89 -14.68
C LYS A 265 -21.69 6.81 -15.42
N TRP A 266 -21.14 5.60 -15.54
CA TRP A 266 -20.01 5.30 -16.41
C TRP A 266 -20.43 5.52 -17.87
N GLY A 267 -19.96 6.62 -18.46
CA GLY A 267 -20.05 6.88 -19.90
C GLY A 267 -19.11 5.93 -20.65
N GLY A 268 -19.63 5.29 -21.69
CA GLY A 268 -19.07 4.07 -22.26
C GLY A 268 -17.67 4.21 -22.87
N VAL A 269 -16.81 3.25 -22.52
CA VAL A 269 -15.68 2.81 -23.33
C VAL A 269 -16.11 1.52 -24.01
N ARG A 270 -16.53 1.61 -25.27
CA ARG A 270 -16.74 0.44 -26.14
C ARG A 270 -15.37 -0.05 -26.59
N ASN A 271 -14.99 -1.24 -26.12
CA ASN A 271 -14.31 -2.32 -26.86
C ASN A 271 -13.63 -3.28 -25.87
N CYS A 272 -14.42 -4.21 -25.31
CA CYS A 272 -13.90 -5.49 -24.86
C CYS A 272 -14.08 -6.50 -26.00
N PRO A 273 -13.04 -7.23 -26.44
CA PRO A 273 -13.24 -8.41 -27.27
C PRO A 273 -13.86 -9.54 -26.44
N GLU A 274 -14.97 -10.09 -26.93
CA GLU A 274 -15.73 -11.22 -26.35
C GLU A 274 -14.86 -12.47 -26.15
N PRO A 275 -15.08 -13.27 -25.09
CA PRO A 275 -14.40 -14.53 -24.87
C PRO A 275 -14.96 -15.67 -25.75
N PHE A 276 -14.04 -16.48 -26.23
CA PHE A 276 -14.20 -17.77 -26.93
C PHE A 276 -15.49 -18.56 -26.62
N SER A 277 -16.17 -18.99 -27.68
CA SER A 277 -17.22 -20.01 -27.68
C SER A 277 -16.92 -21.11 -28.72
N GLY A 278 -17.07 -22.38 -28.30
CA GLY A 278 -17.02 -23.63 -29.10
C GLY A 278 -15.60 -24.14 -29.39
N VAL A 279 -15.16 -25.39 -29.14
CA VAL A 279 -15.79 -26.72 -29.12
C VAL A 279 -16.66 -27.00 -30.35
N GLU A 280 -16.02 -27.38 -31.45
CA GLU A 280 -15.91 -28.75 -31.97
C GLU A 280 -14.63 -28.89 -32.82
#